data_AF-A0A699WJP7-F1
#
_entry.id   AF-A0A699WJP7-F1
#
_cell.length_a   1.000
_cell.length_b   1.000
_cell.length_c   1.000
_cell.angle_alpha   90.00
_cell.angle_beta   90.00
_cell.angle_gamma   90.00
#
_symmetry.space_group_name_H-M   'P 1'
#
loop_
_entity.id
_entity.type
_entity.pdbx_description
1 polymer ?
#
loop_
_entity_poly.entity_id
_entity_poly.type
_entity_poly.pdbx_seq_one_letter_code
_entity_poly.pdbx_strand_id
1 'polypeptide(L)' 'VFPEDLPRLPPPRQVEFRIDLVPSATPVARTPYRLAPSELKELSEQLKELSEKVFIRPSSSPWGAPVLFVK' A
#
# COMPACT_ATOMS: atom_id res chain seq x y z
N VAL A 1 -10.23 -17.73 -7.35
CA VAL A 1 -11.43 -16.88 -7.27
C VAL A 1 -11.03 -15.67 -6.44
N PHE A 2 -10.90 -14.50 -7.06
CA PHE A 2 -10.67 -13.24 -6.33
C PHE A 2 -12.04 -12.66 -5.98
N PRO A 3 -12.26 -12.23 -4.72
CA PRO A 3 -13.52 -11.59 -4.36
C PRO A 3 -13.60 -10.20 -5.00
N GLU A 4 -14.81 -9.80 -5.40
CA GLU A 4 -15.07 -8.45 -5.96
C GLU A 4 -14.82 -7.34 -4.94
N ASP A 5 -14.93 -7.66 -3.64
CA ASP A 5 -14.67 -6.76 -2.52
C ASP A 5 -13.56 -7.28 -1.62
N LEU A 6 -12.75 -6.35 -1.09
CA LEU A 6 -11.73 -6.67 -0.10
C LEU A 6 -12.37 -7.10 1.24
N PRO A 7 -11.99 -8.27 1.79
CA PRO A 7 -12.47 -8.72 3.10
C PRO A 7 -11.89 -7.83 4.19
N ARG A 8 -12.71 -7.44 5.19
CA ARG A 8 -12.28 -6.60 6.33
C ARG A 8 -10.96 -7.10 6.93
N LEU A 9 -10.16 -6.15 7.46
CA LEU A 9 -8.95 -6.47 8.20
C LEU A 9 -9.19 -7.62 9.20
N PRO A 10 -8.25 -8.59 9.29
CA PRO A 10 -8.37 -9.66 10.25
C PRO A 10 -8.38 -9.09 11.68
N PRO A 11 -9.06 -9.74 12.63
CA PRO A 11 -9.01 -9.33 14.03
C PRO A 11 -7.55 -9.30 14.52
N PRO A 12 -7.25 -8.49 15.54
CA PRO A 12 -5.92 -8.47 16.15
C PRO A 12 -5.49 -9.89 16.50
N ARG A 13 -4.36 -10.32 15.92
CA ARG A 13 -3.76 -11.63 16.22
C ARG A 13 -2.73 -11.45 17.31
N GLN A 14 -2.51 -12.49 18.12
CA GLN A 14 -1.47 -12.51 19.15
C GLN A 14 -0.06 -12.42 18.56
N VAL A 15 0.11 -12.78 17.28
CA VAL A 15 1.36 -12.67 16.54
C VAL A 15 1.30 -11.45 15.64
N GLU A 16 2.20 -10.50 15.88
CA GLU A 16 2.45 -9.39 14.96
C GLU A 16 3.18 -9.91 13.72
N PHE A 17 2.72 -9.53 12.53
CA PHE A 17 3.53 -9.72 11.34
C PHE A 17 4.76 -8.81 11.42
N ARG A 18 5.95 -9.40 11.37
CA ARG A 18 7.23 -8.70 11.32
C ARG A 18 7.91 -8.97 9.99
N ILE A 19 8.56 -7.94 9.46
CA ILE A 19 9.39 -8.03 8.26
C ILE A 19 10.82 -7.88 8.74
N ASP A 20 11.56 -8.98 8.79
CA ASP A 20 12.96 -8.96 9.17
C ASP A 20 13.80 -8.43 8.00
N LEU A 21 14.63 -7.42 8.29
CA LEU A 21 15.54 -6.85 7.32
C LEU A 21 16.89 -7.57 7.37
N VAL A 22 17.55 -7.71 6.22
CA VAL A 22 18.94 -8.16 6.20
C VAL A 22 19.82 -7.16 6.95
N PRO A 23 20.86 -7.62 7.68
CA PRO A 23 21.79 -6.72 8.35
C PRO A 23 22.35 -5.66 7.38
N SER A 24 22.37 -4.41 7.83
CA SER A 24 22.83 -3.24 7.05
C SER A 24 21.91 -2.81 5.88
N ALA A 25 20.69 -3.31 5.79
CA ALA A 25 19.70 -2.76 4.86
C ALA A 25 19.42 -1.28 5.16
N THR A 26 19.60 -0.42 4.17
CA THR A 26 19.29 1.01 4.26
C THR A 26 17.94 1.31 3.60
N PRO A 27 17.18 2.30 4.10
CA PRO A 27 15.93 2.70 3.47
C PRO A 27 16.14 3.15 2.03
N VAL A 28 15.24 2.71 1.15
CA VAL A 28 15.19 3.17 -0.25
C VAL A 28 13.86 3.87 -0.52
N ALA A 29 13.93 5.06 -1.09
CA ALA A 29 12.79 5.80 -1.57
C ALA A 29 12.96 6.08 -3.08
N ARG A 30 12.07 5.51 -3.88
CA ARG A 30 12.03 5.75 -5.33
C ARG A 30 10.88 6.68 -5.68
N THR A 31 11.09 7.55 -6.65
CA THR A 31 10.04 8.44 -7.16
C THR A 31 8.91 7.63 -7.79
N PRO A 32 7.63 8.04 -7.64
CA PRO A 32 6.51 7.43 -8.34
C PRO A 32 6.70 7.46 -9.86
N TYR A 33 6.09 6.50 -10.56
CA TYR A 33 6.03 6.54 -12.02
C TYR A 33 5.14 7.68 -12.51
N ARG A 34 5.38 8.14 -13.74
CA ARG A 34 4.47 9.08 -14.41
C ARG A 34 3.18 8.33 -14.76
N LEU A 35 2.07 8.85 -14.26
CA LEU A 35 0.73 8.33 -14.50
C LEU A 35 -0.05 9.32 -15.35
N ALA A 36 -0.93 8.80 -16.22
CA ALA A 36 -1.88 9.63 -16.95
C ALA A 36 -2.91 10.27 -15.98
N PRO A 37 -3.57 11.38 -16.36
CA PRO A 37 -4.57 12.02 -15.49
C PRO A 37 -5.70 11.08 -15.04
N SER A 38 -6.14 10.14 -15.89
CA SER A 38 -7.15 9.13 -15.55
C SER A 38 -6.65 8.13 -14.49
N GLU A 39 -5.39 7.71 -14.59
CA GLU A 39 -4.76 6.79 -13.63
C GLU A 39 -4.52 7.48 -12.27
N LEU A 40 -4.19 8.78 -12.26
CA LEU A 40 -4.08 9.55 -11.02
C LEU A 40 -5.43 9.67 -10.30
N LYS A 41 -6.52 9.85 -11.05
CA LYS A 41 -7.88 9.88 -10.50
C LYS A 41 -8.23 8.53 -9.87
N GLU A 42 -8.03 7.45 -10.62
CA GLU A 42 -8.26 6.08 -10.14
C GLU A 42 -7.42 5.79 -8.88
N LEU A 43 -6.14 6.16 -8.88
CA LEU A 43 -5.25 5.96 -7.73
C LEU A 43 -5.79 6.68 -6.49
N SER A 44 -6.28 7.90 -6.65
CA SER A 44 -6.85 8.66 -5.54
C SER A 44 -8.13 8.01 -5.00
N GLU A 45 -8.97 7.47 -5.87
CA GLU A 45 -10.22 6.79 -5.48
C GLU A 45 -9.92 5.49 -4.72
N GLN A 46 -9.01 4.66 -5.23
CA GLN A 46 -8.56 3.42 -4.56
C GLN A 46 -7.89 3.68 -3.21
N LEU A 47 -7.01 4.69 -3.12
CA LEU A 47 -6.37 5.06 -1.84
C LEU A 47 -7.40 5.52 -0.80
N LYS A 48 -8.42 6.27 -1.22
CA LYS A 48 -9.50 6.70 -0.33
C LYS A 48 -10.27 5.50 0.21
N GLU A 49 -10.70 4.60 -0.67
CA GLU A 49 -11.43 3.39 -0.29
C GLU A 49 -10.62 2.51 0.68
N LEU A 50 -9.34 2.28 0.39
CA LEU A 50 -8.46 1.51 1.26
C LEU A 50 -8.25 2.16 2.62
N SER A 51 -8.20 3.48 2.68
CA SER A 51 -8.07 4.23 3.94
C SER A 51 -9.37 4.18 4.76
N GLU A 52 -10.53 4.29 4.12
CA GLU A 52 -11.84 4.16 4.78
C GLU A 52 -12.05 2.75 5.35
N LYS A 53 -11.57 1.72 4.63
CA LYS A 53 -11.57 0.34 5.11
C LYS A 53 -10.43 0.02 6.09
N VAL A 54 -9.62 1.02 6.46
CA VAL A 54 -8.52 0.95 7.46
C VAL A 54 -7.36 0.04 7.04
N PHE A 55 -7.28 -0.40 5.78
CA PHE A 55 -6.16 -1.22 5.29
C PHE A 55 -4.84 -0.45 5.23
N ILE A 56 -4.92 0.85 4.96
CA ILE A 56 -3.76 1.74 4.87
C ILE A 56 -3.97 3.00 5.72
N ARG A 57 -2.88 3.71 5.98
CA ARG A 57 -2.87 5.01 6.62
C ARG A 57 -1.71 5.86 6.10
N PRO A 58 -1.79 7.19 6.18
CA PRO A 58 -0.64 8.05 5.90
C PRO A 58 0.58 7.65 6.76
N SER A 59 1.77 7.74 6.19
CA SER A 59 3.01 7.42 6.89
C SER A 59 4.13 8.40 6.53
N SER A 60 5.10 8.55 7.44
CA SER A 60 6.34 9.29 7.24
C SER A 60 7.54 8.34 7.07
N SER A 61 7.32 7.18 6.43
CA SER A 61 8.32 6.14 6.26
C SER A 61 9.52 6.64 5.43
N PRO A 62 10.77 6.30 5.81
CA PRO A 62 11.94 6.54 4.97
C PRO A 62 11.99 5.59 3.76
N TRP A 63 11.15 4.55 3.74
CA TRP A 63 10.99 3.61 2.63
C TRP A 63 9.85 4.06 1.71
N GLY A 64 10.09 4.07 0.41
CA GLY A 64 9.10 4.42 -0.60
C GLY A 64 9.27 3.60 -1.89
N ALA A 65 8.20 2.95 -2.32
CA ALA A 65 8.16 2.17 -3.56
C ALA A 65 7.11 2.77 -4.52
N PRO A 66 7.37 2.80 -5.84
CA PRO A 66 6.40 3.28 -6.81
C PRO A 66 5.24 2.28 -6.97
N VAL A 67 4.06 2.79 -7.26
CA VAL A 67 2.84 2.00 -7.54
C VAL A 67 2.69 1.80 -9.04
N LEU A 68 2.14 0.64 -9.44
CA LEU A 68 1.80 0.30 -10.81
C LEU A 68 0.36 -0.21 -10.86
N PHE A 69 -0.37 0.16 -11.92
CA PHE A 69 -1.68 -0.41 -12.22
C PHE A 69 -1.53 -1.75 -12.94
N VAL A 70 -2.42 -2.67 -12.60
CA VAL A 70 -2.58 -3.96 -13.27
C VAL A 70 -4.00 -3.98 -13.86
N LYS A 71 -4.13 -4.50 -15.08
CA LYS A 71 -5.42 -4.70 -15.76
C LYS A 71 -6.03 -6.05 -15.40
#